data_AF-A0A2E9ILJ6-F1
#
_entry.id   AF-A0A2E9ILJ6-F1
#
_cell.length_a   1.000
_cell.length_b   1.000
_cell.length_c   1.000
_cell.angle_alpha   90.00
_cell.angle_beta   90.00
_cell.angle_gamma   90.00
#
_symmetry.space_group_name_H-M   'P 1'
#
loop_
_entity.id
_entity.type
_entity.pdbx_description
1 polymer ?
#
loop_
_entity_poly.entity_id
_entity_poly.type
_entity_poly.pdbx_seq_one_letter_code
_entity_poly.pdbx_strand_id
1 'polypeptide(L)'
;MDHLKKSGWNAVSRIEEAEVALIECYDNGSATSIHRLNGTIGLTRQAIDEIERSPVKRVALITDQSSTSGAMRKGTREGLAFADVHAMGSATAEILSRMGLRIGAKVKVFRINLEAMSEAITEIESYLSDDDVQVNYEVVTLQA
;
A
#
# COMPACT_ATOMS: atom_id res chain seq x y z
N MET A 1 -8.42 7.47 -7.91
CA MET A 1 -9.46 6.65 -8.57
C MET A 1 -9.99 7.23 -9.87
N ASP A 2 -10.32 8.52 -9.96
CA ASP A 2 -10.90 9.09 -11.18
C ASP A 2 -9.98 9.06 -12.41
N HIS A 3 -8.65 9.12 -12.22
CA HIS A 3 -7.69 8.94 -13.32
C HIS A 3 -7.75 7.52 -13.89
N LEU A 4 -7.67 6.49 -13.03
CA LEU A 4 -7.78 5.09 -13.45
C LEU A 4 -9.07 4.82 -14.24
N LYS A 5 -10.21 5.35 -13.78
CA LYS A 5 -11.48 5.23 -14.52
C LYS A 5 -11.43 5.86 -15.91
N LYS A 6 -10.81 7.04 -16.04
CA LYS A 6 -10.60 7.69 -17.35
C LYS A 6 -9.66 6.89 -18.24
N SER A 7 -8.70 6.20 -17.65
CA SER A 7 -7.74 5.30 -18.32
C SER A 7 -8.33 3.92 -18.65
N GLY A 8 -9.65 3.71 -18.47
CA GLY A 8 -10.36 2.49 -18.86
C GLY A 8 -10.46 1.41 -17.78
N TRP A 9 -9.95 1.67 -16.57
CA TRP A 9 -10.04 0.74 -15.45
C TRP A 9 -11.43 0.76 -14.81
N ASN A 10 -12.00 -0.42 -14.60
CA ASN A 10 -13.27 -0.58 -13.89
C ASN A 10 -13.01 -1.18 -12.51
N ALA A 11 -13.55 -0.54 -11.47
CA ALA A 11 -13.54 -1.11 -10.13
C ALA A 11 -14.51 -2.30 -10.09
N VAL A 12 -14.04 -3.43 -9.59
CA VAL A 12 -14.85 -4.63 -9.34
C VAL A 12 -15.28 -4.69 -7.89
N SER A 13 -16.41 -5.34 -7.61
CA SER A 13 -16.96 -5.49 -6.25
C SER A 13 -16.37 -6.67 -5.48
N ARG A 14 -15.64 -7.56 -6.17
CA ARG A 14 -15.06 -8.79 -5.64
C ARG A 14 -13.63 -8.95 -6.14
N ILE A 15 -12.70 -9.34 -5.27
CA ILE A 15 -11.28 -9.44 -5.63
C ILE A 15 -10.99 -10.61 -6.57
N GLU A 16 -11.88 -11.60 -6.65
CA GLU A 16 -11.76 -12.73 -7.56
C GLU A 16 -11.98 -12.32 -9.03
N GLU A 17 -12.61 -11.17 -9.25
CA GLU A 17 -12.81 -10.57 -10.58
C GLU A 17 -11.69 -9.57 -10.94
N ALA A 18 -10.76 -9.31 -10.01
CA ALA A 18 -9.70 -8.34 -10.18
C ALA A 18 -8.44 -8.98 -10.81
N GLU A 19 -7.90 -8.34 -11.84
CA GLU A 19 -6.59 -8.72 -12.41
C GLU A 19 -5.44 -8.03 -11.68
N VAL A 20 -5.70 -6.84 -11.13
CA VAL A 20 -4.77 -6.03 -10.35
C VAL A 20 -5.47 -5.51 -9.09
N ALA A 21 -4.70 -5.33 -8.02
CA ALA A 21 -5.17 -4.70 -6.79
C ALA A 21 -4.46 -3.38 -6.55
N LEU A 22 -5.23 -2.32 -6.30
CA LEU A 22 -4.73 -1.04 -5.78
C LEU A 22 -5.21 -0.89 -4.34
N ILE A 23 -4.26 -0.81 -3.41
CA ILE A 23 -4.57 -0.69 -1.99
C ILE A 23 -3.99 0.61 -1.48
N GLU A 24 -4.84 1.44 -0.90
CA GLU A 24 -4.46 2.74 -0.36
C GLU A 24 -4.64 2.72 1.15
N CYS A 25 -3.55 2.88 1.88
CA CYS A 25 -3.58 3.09 3.32
C CYS A 25 -3.56 4.61 3.57
N TYR A 26 -4.48 5.11 4.40
CA TYR A 26 -4.59 6.54 4.67
C TYR A 26 -4.92 6.82 6.13
N ASP A 27 -4.56 8.02 6.59
CA ASP A 27 -5.04 8.53 7.86
C ASP A 27 -6.47 9.05 7.71
N ASN A 28 -7.40 8.43 8.41
CA ASN A 28 -8.80 8.85 8.40
C ASN A 28 -9.07 10.12 9.25
N GLY A 29 -8.03 10.72 9.84
CA GLY A 29 -8.12 11.99 10.56
C GLY A 29 -8.88 11.90 11.88
N SER A 30 -9.18 10.70 12.38
CA SER A 30 -9.87 10.53 13.65
C SER A 30 -9.04 11.10 14.80
N ALA A 31 -9.67 11.84 15.71
CA ALA A 31 -9.00 12.31 16.93
C ALA A 31 -8.61 11.16 17.89
N THR A 32 -9.15 9.95 17.68
CA THR A 32 -8.89 8.80 18.56
C THR A 32 -7.95 7.82 17.88
N SER A 33 -6.81 7.53 18.49
CA SER A 33 -5.77 6.65 17.92
C SER A 33 -6.29 5.28 17.49
N ILE A 34 -7.21 4.67 18.25
CA ILE A 34 -7.79 3.36 17.90
C ILE A 34 -8.64 3.40 16.64
N HIS A 35 -9.35 4.50 16.40
CA HIS A 35 -10.14 4.68 15.20
C HIS A 35 -9.27 5.01 13.99
N ARG A 36 -8.13 5.68 14.20
CA ARG A 36 -7.12 5.87 13.14
C ARG A 36 -6.55 4.55 12.63
N LEU A 37 -6.40 3.55 13.50
CA LEU A 37 -5.96 2.19 13.10
C LEU A 37 -6.89 1.53 12.08
N ASN A 38 -8.16 1.92 12.00
CA ASN A 38 -9.07 1.36 11.00
C ASN A 38 -8.68 1.75 9.56
N GLY A 39 -8.18 2.98 9.36
CA GLY A 39 -7.74 3.47 8.04
C GLY A 39 -6.39 2.90 7.60
N THR A 40 -5.68 2.22 8.51
CA THR A 40 -4.40 1.56 8.24
C THR A 40 -4.55 0.04 8.42
N ILE A 41 -4.45 -0.45 9.65
CA ILE A 41 -4.49 -1.89 9.98
C ILE A 41 -5.79 -2.56 9.56
N GLY A 42 -6.94 -1.90 9.75
CA GLY A 42 -8.24 -2.45 9.39
C GLY A 42 -8.35 -2.74 7.90
N LEU A 43 -8.01 -1.75 7.07
CA LEU A 43 -7.99 -1.90 5.61
C LEU A 43 -6.93 -2.91 5.15
N THR A 44 -5.74 -2.90 5.74
CA THR A 44 -4.71 -3.86 5.34
C THR A 44 -5.10 -5.29 5.68
N ARG A 45 -5.72 -5.54 6.84
CA ARG A 45 -6.21 -6.87 7.20
C ARG A 45 -7.28 -7.36 6.22
N GLN A 46 -8.23 -6.51 5.86
CA GLN A 46 -9.22 -6.86 4.84
C GLN A 46 -8.56 -7.17 3.51
N ALA A 47 -7.60 -6.34 3.08
CA ALA A 47 -6.86 -6.59 1.85
C ALA A 47 -6.06 -7.89 1.88
N ILE A 48 -5.51 -8.28 3.03
CA ILE A 48 -4.85 -9.57 3.24
C ILE A 48 -5.83 -10.73 3.04
N ASP A 49 -6.98 -10.69 3.71
CA ASP A 49 -7.98 -11.76 3.65
C ASP A 49 -8.50 -11.98 2.22
N GLU A 50 -8.61 -10.88 1.46
CA GLU A 50 -9.04 -10.86 0.06
C GLU A 50 -7.93 -11.36 -0.88
N ILE A 51 -6.69 -10.85 -0.74
CA ILE A 51 -5.56 -11.22 -1.62
C ILE A 51 -5.23 -12.70 -1.53
N GLU A 52 -5.31 -13.32 -0.35
CA GLU A 52 -5.02 -14.76 -0.19
C GLU A 52 -5.94 -15.66 -1.03
N ARG A 53 -7.10 -15.16 -1.48
CA ARG A 53 -8.08 -15.92 -2.26
C ARG A 53 -8.14 -15.50 -3.72
N SER A 54 -7.28 -14.58 -4.12
CA SER A 54 -7.41 -13.84 -5.38
C SER A 54 -6.49 -14.39 -6.50
N PRO A 55 -6.94 -14.33 -7.78
CA PRO A 55 -6.08 -14.56 -8.95
C PRO A 55 -5.26 -13.31 -9.35
N VAL A 56 -5.22 -12.27 -8.51
CA VAL A 56 -4.51 -11.00 -8.78
C VAL A 56 -3.05 -11.25 -9.15
N LYS A 57 -2.63 -10.65 -10.27
CA LYS A 57 -1.27 -10.80 -10.80
C LYS A 57 -0.34 -9.68 -10.33
N ARG A 58 -0.88 -8.51 -9.99
CA ARG A 58 -0.13 -7.30 -9.63
C ARG A 58 -0.80 -6.55 -8.49
N VAL A 59 0.01 -6.09 -7.52
CA VAL A 59 -0.44 -5.30 -6.39
C VAL A 59 0.34 -3.99 -6.33
N ALA A 60 -0.38 -2.87 -6.45
CA ALA A 60 0.15 -1.55 -6.14
C ALA A 60 -0.34 -1.13 -4.75
N LEU A 61 0.59 -0.80 -3.87
CA LEU A 61 0.29 -0.37 -2.50
C LEU A 61 0.72 1.07 -2.30
N ILE A 62 -0.22 1.93 -1.97
CA ILE A 62 0.01 3.35 -1.70
C ILE A 62 0.02 3.57 -0.18
N THR A 63 1.06 4.25 0.31
CA THR A 63 1.18 4.69 1.69
C THR A 63 1.70 6.12 1.74
N ASP A 64 1.31 6.86 2.78
CA ASP A 64 1.99 8.09 3.16
C ASP A 64 3.43 7.77 3.62
N GLN A 65 4.36 8.74 3.53
CA GLN A 65 5.79 8.56 3.87
C GLN A 65 6.05 8.42 5.38
N SER A 66 5.01 8.24 6.18
CA SER A 66 5.05 8.24 7.64
C SER A 66 5.86 7.09 8.29
N SER A 67 6.29 6.14 7.47
CA SER A 67 6.98 4.89 7.81
C SER A 67 8.27 4.97 8.62
N THR A 68 8.94 6.12 8.71
CA THR A 68 10.38 6.16 9.10
C THR A 68 10.75 7.01 10.30
N SER A 69 9.81 7.65 11.00
CA SER A 69 10.12 8.39 12.22
C SER A 69 9.63 7.59 13.43
N GLY A 70 10.42 7.51 14.50
CA GLY A 70 10.06 6.79 15.74
C GLY A 70 11.24 6.59 16.67
N ALA A 71 11.04 6.75 17.98
CA ALA A 71 12.05 6.48 18.99
C ALA A 71 11.86 5.05 19.55
N MET A 72 12.92 4.23 19.54
CA MET A 72 12.90 2.91 20.18
C MET A 72 12.55 3.04 21.66
N ARG A 73 11.78 2.08 22.21
CA ARG A 73 11.55 2.01 23.65
C ARG A 73 12.91 1.86 24.35
N LYS A 74 13.10 2.60 25.46
CA LYS A 74 14.30 2.49 26.30
C LYS A 74 14.52 1.02 26.68
N GLY A 75 15.72 0.50 26.39
CA GLY A 75 16.13 -0.87 26.74
C GLY A 75 16.11 -1.85 25.58
N THR A 76 15.57 -1.49 24.42
CA THR A 76 15.57 -2.34 23.22
C THR A 76 16.63 -1.87 22.22
N ARG A 77 17.46 -2.78 21.71
CA ARG A 77 18.50 -2.50 20.69
C ARG A 77 18.14 -3.03 19.30
N GLU A 78 17.05 -3.79 19.19
CA GLU A 78 16.59 -4.47 17.98
C GLU A 78 15.06 -4.37 17.88
N GLY A 79 14.52 -4.20 16.68
CA GLY A 79 13.08 -4.09 16.41
C GLY A 79 12.65 -2.77 15.76
N LEU A 80 11.37 -2.69 15.39
CA LEU A 80 10.77 -1.49 14.79
C LEU A 80 10.20 -0.57 15.89
N ALA A 81 10.49 0.73 15.76
CA ALA A 81 9.94 1.76 16.62
C ALA A 81 8.90 2.57 15.85
N PHE A 82 7.63 2.47 16.26
CA PHE A 82 6.57 3.27 15.68
C PHE A 82 6.56 4.66 16.34
N ALA A 83 6.76 5.77 15.59
CA ALA A 83 6.49 7.11 16.15
C ALA A 83 5.03 7.26 16.55
N ASP A 84 4.13 6.67 15.76
CA ASP A 84 2.69 6.80 15.89
C ASP A 84 1.94 5.74 15.03
N VAL A 85 0.63 5.92 14.89
CA VAL A 85 -0.29 5.08 14.08
C VAL A 85 0.16 4.97 12.62
N HIS A 86 0.84 5.99 12.10
CA HIS A 86 1.24 5.99 10.71
C HIS A 86 2.45 5.08 10.45
N ALA A 87 3.42 5.06 11.38
CA ALA A 87 4.51 4.09 11.33
C ALA A 87 4.01 2.62 11.40
N MET A 88 2.88 2.36 12.07
CA MET A 88 2.19 1.05 11.99
C MET A 88 1.58 0.81 10.61
N GLY A 89 0.97 1.82 9.99
CA GLY A 89 0.42 1.71 8.64
C GLY A 89 1.47 1.23 7.63
N SER A 90 2.68 1.73 7.73
CA SER A 90 3.75 1.33 6.82
C SER A 90 4.35 -0.05 7.08
N ALA A 91 4.45 -0.48 8.34
CA ALA A 91 4.82 -1.87 8.64
C ALA A 91 3.74 -2.86 8.19
N THR A 92 2.47 -2.46 8.31
CA THR A 92 1.35 -3.28 7.83
C THR A 92 1.35 -3.32 6.29
N ALA A 93 1.65 -2.21 5.64
CA ALA A 93 1.87 -2.14 4.20
C ALA A 93 3.02 -3.06 3.75
N GLU A 94 4.12 -3.09 4.49
CA GLU A 94 5.23 -4.01 4.20
C GLU A 94 4.81 -5.48 4.36
N ILE A 95 4.06 -5.83 5.40
CA ILE A 95 3.53 -7.20 5.58
C ILE A 95 2.64 -7.60 4.40
N LEU A 96 1.68 -6.75 4.04
CA LEU A 96 0.78 -6.97 2.91
C LEU A 96 1.57 -7.16 1.60
N SER A 97 2.60 -6.34 1.39
CA SER A 97 3.43 -6.42 0.19
C SER A 97 4.16 -7.77 0.08
N ARG A 98 4.65 -8.31 1.20
CA ARG A 98 5.28 -9.64 1.24
C ARG A 98 4.27 -10.77 1.05
N MET A 99 3.01 -10.57 1.44
CA MET A 99 1.95 -11.55 1.19
C MET A 99 1.56 -11.61 -0.28
N GLY A 100 1.46 -10.47 -0.96
CA GLY A 100 1.26 -10.42 -2.42
C GLY A 100 2.33 -11.23 -3.17
N LEU A 101 3.60 -11.08 -2.78
CA LEU A 101 4.70 -11.88 -3.34
C LEU A 101 4.50 -13.39 -3.14
N ARG A 102 4.05 -13.80 -1.95
CA ARG A 102 3.89 -15.22 -1.58
C ARG A 102 2.85 -15.92 -2.44
N ILE A 103 1.83 -15.20 -2.92
CA ILE A 103 0.81 -15.74 -3.82
C ILE A 103 1.20 -15.63 -5.32
N GLY A 104 2.42 -15.16 -5.61
CA GLY A 104 2.93 -15.03 -6.97
C GLY A 104 2.59 -13.71 -7.67
N ALA A 105 2.02 -12.74 -6.96
CA ALA A 105 1.80 -11.41 -7.51
C ALA A 105 3.10 -10.61 -7.55
N LYS A 106 3.26 -9.79 -8.58
CA LYS A 106 4.27 -8.72 -8.62
C LYS A 106 3.78 -7.61 -7.70
N VAL A 107 4.68 -7.01 -6.91
CA VAL A 107 4.29 -6.02 -5.91
C VAL A 107 5.16 -4.77 -6.00
N LYS A 108 4.52 -3.60 -6.08
CA LYS A 108 5.19 -2.30 -6.00
C LYS A 108 4.54 -1.42 -4.93
N VAL A 109 5.37 -0.89 -4.03
CA VAL A 109 4.95 -0.02 -2.94
C VAL A 109 5.34 1.41 -3.28
N PHE A 110 4.35 2.30 -3.35
CA PHE A 110 4.51 3.72 -3.61
C PHE A 110 4.37 4.51 -2.31
N ARG A 111 5.45 5.17 -1.90
CA ARG A 111 5.49 6.10 -0.76
C ARG A 111 5.41 7.52 -1.29
N ILE A 112 4.23 8.13 -1.21
CA ILE A 112 3.91 9.37 -1.92
C ILE A 112 3.76 10.53 -0.93
N ASN A 113 4.41 11.66 -1.21
CA ASN A 113 4.05 12.95 -0.63
C ASN A 113 2.94 13.59 -1.49
N LEU A 114 1.95 14.24 -0.86
CA LEU A 114 0.84 14.93 -1.55
C LEU A 114 1.33 15.90 -2.64
N GLU A 115 2.50 16.50 -2.46
CA GLU A 115 3.11 17.42 -3.43
C GLU A 115 3.58 16.73 -4.72
N ALA A 116 3.87 15.42 -4.68
CA ALA A 116 4.30 14.61 -5.81
C ALA A 116 3.16 13.78 -6.46
N MET A 117 1.90 14.07 -6.12
CA MET A 117 0.74 13.24 -6.51
C MET A 117 0.59 13.07 -8.03
N SER A 118 0.85 14.11 -8.82
CA SER A 118 0.70 14.02 -10.29
C SER A 118 1.67 13.03 -10.92
N GLU A 119 2.92 13.04 -10.49
CA GLU A 119 3.95 12.11 -10.98
C GLU A 119 3.63 10.69 -10.51
N ALA A 120 3.20 10.56 -9.25
CA ALA A 120 2.85 9.28 -8.67
C ALA A 120 1.70 8.59 -9.41
N ILE A 121 0.67 9.33 -9.84
CA ILE A 121 -0.43 8.75 -10.61
C ILE A 121 0.08 8.15 -11.92
N THR A 122 0.93 8.87 -12.65
CA THR A 122 1.51 8.37 -13.91
C THR A 122 2.34 7.10 -13.70
N GLU A 123 3.15 7.06 -12.64
CA GLU A 123 3.98 5.87 -12.35
C GLU A 123 3.13 4.66 -11.90
N ILE A 124 2.10 4.89 -11.08
CA ILE A 124 1.15 3.84 -10.68
C ILE A 124 0.44 3.28 -11.91
N GLU A 125 -0.07 4.13 -12.79
CA GLU A 125 -0.76 3.71 -14.02
C GLU A 125 0.16 2.91 -14.93
N SER A 126 1.40 3.35 -15.11
CA SER A 126 2.40 2.64 -15.90
C SER A 126 2.67 1.24 -15.33
N TYR A 127 2.86 1.11 -14.02
CA TYR A 127 3.08 -0.18 -13.37
C TYR A 127 1.87 -1.13 -13.50
N LEU A 128 0.66 -0.61 -13.32
CA LEU A 128 -0.57 -1.40 -13.43
C LEU A 128 -0.88 -1.85 -14.86
N SER A 129 -0.36 -1.13 -15.86
CA SER A 129 -0.62 -1.42 -17.28
C SER A 129 0.47 -2.27 -17.94
N ASP A 130 1.67 -2.37 -17.35
CA ASP A 130 2.80 -3.10 -17.94
C ASP A 130 2.79 -4.61 -17.58
N ASP A 131 2.33 -5.43 -18.52
CA ASP A 131 2.25 -6.88 -18.37
C ASP A 131 3.63 -7.56 -18.28
N ASP A 132 4.68 -6.91 -18.79
CA ASP A 132 6.04 -7.42 -18.89
C ASP A 132 6.95 -7.02 -17.70
N VAL A 133 6.41 -6.31 -16.70
CA VAL A 133 7.13 -5.92 -15.46
C VAL A 133 7.92 -7.10 -14.90
N GLN A 134 9.26 -7.01 -14.87
CA GLN A 134 10.12 -8.05 -14.30
C GLN A 134 10.32 -7.88 -12.78
N VAL A 135 9.70 -6.86 -12.20
CA VAL A 135 9.81 -6.52 -10.79
C VAL A 135 8.93 -7.46 -9.96
N ASN A 136 9.58 -8.32 -9.17
CA ASN A 136 8.87 -9.10 -8.15
C ASN A 136 8.46 -8.18 -7.00
N TYR A 137 9.41 -7.42 -6.44
CA TYR A 137 9.20 -6.49 -5.33
C TYR A 137 9.98 -5.20 -5.54
N GLU A 138 9.32 -4.05 -5.39
CA GLU A 138 9.98 -2.75 -5.39
C GLU A 138 9.28 -1.77 -4.43
N VAL A 139 10.08 -0.90 -3.81
CA VAL A 139 9.58 0.22 -3.00
C VAL A 139 10.10 1.51 -3.63
N VAL A 140 9.19 2.39 -4.03
CA VAL A 140 9.51 3.71 -4.60
C VAL A 140 9.07 4.79 -3.63
N THR A 141 9.95 5.77 -3.44
CA THR A 141 9.62 6.98 -2.66
C THR A 141 9.67 8.17 -3.61
N LEU A 142 8.52 8.83 -3.76
CA LEU A 142 8.39 10.03 -4.58
C LEU A 142 8.42 11.24 -3.65
N GLN A 143 9.51 12.01 -3.72
CA GLN A 143 9.72 13.25 -2.99
C GLN A 143 9.65 14.42 -3.97
N ALA A 144 9.13 15.55 -3.49
CA ALA A 144 9.07 16.81 -4.24
C ALA A 144 10.46 17.35 -4.60
#